data_AF-A0A141P0A8-F1
#
_entry.id   AF-A0A141P0A8-F1
#
_cell.length_a   1.000
_cell.length_b   1.000
_cell.length_c   1.000
_cell.angle_alpha   90.00
_cell.angle_beta   90.00
_cell.angle_gamma   90.00
#
_symmetry.space_group_name_H-M   'P 1'
#
loop_
_entity.id
_entity.type
_entity.pdbx_description
1 polymer ?
#
loop_
_entity_poly.entity_id
_entity_poly.type
_entity_poly.pdbx_seq_one_letter_code
_entity_poly.pdbx_strand_id
1 'polypeptide(L)'
;WFQMEIDHDGICSRCYRKDDKRGPDEPFFFSAENQLDFGPVPTRLPELTPTEESLIARVHVHVNIMLVRGQQYKYRGHVVHFLREVGLVYNQLPLLPRELNTVLLRPANTSSHANL
;
A
#
# COMPACT_ATOMS: atom_id res chain seq x y z
N TRP A 1 -5.83 0.88 6.98
CA TRP A 1 -5.10 2.15 7.09
C TRP A 1 -5.61 3.03 8.24
N PHE A 2 -6.89 3.41 8.30
CA PHE A 2 -7.42 4.42 9.25
C PHE A 2 -7.42 4.09 10.77
N GLN A 3 -6.82 2.98 11.20
CA GLN A 3 -6.78 2.56 12.62
C GLN A 3 -5.40 2.03 13.01
N MET A 4 -4.34 2.56 12.39
CA MET A 4 -2.98 2.14 12.74
C MET A 4 -2.49 2.75 14.05
N GLU A 5 -3.09 3.88 14.50
CA GLU A 5 -2.72 4.53 15.78
C GLU A 5 -1.20 4.66 15.90
N ILE A 6 -0.60 5.37 14.94
CA ILE A 6 0.85 5.59 14.90
C ILE A 6 1.23 6.55 16.03
N ASP A 7 2.19 6.15 16.85
CA ASP A 7 2.73 6.97 17.93
C ASP A 7 3.79 7.99 17.43
N HIS A 8 4.39 8.73 18.36
CA HIS A 8 5.44 9.71 18.05
C HIS A 8 6.74 9.10 17.49
N ASP A 9 6.97 7.81 17.71
CA ASP A 9 8.14 7.08 17.20
C ASP A 9 7.87 6.49 15.81
N GLY A 10 6.66 6.70 15.26
CA GLY A 10 6.25 6.15 13.97
C GLY A 10 5.81 4.69 14.05
N ILE A 11 5.61 4.14 15.25
CA ILE A 11 5.25 2.74 15.47
C ILE A 11 3.73 2.64 15.63
N CYS A 12 3.13 1.66 14.94
CA CYS A 12 1.68 1.44 15.05
C CYS A 12 1.33 0.64 16.31
N SER A 13 0.15 0.88 16.90
CA SER A 13 -0.23 0.28 18.19
C SER A 13 -0.19 -1.26 18.23
N ARG A 14 -0.36 -1.90 17.07
CA ARG A 14 -0.22 -3.37 16.93
C ARG A 14 1.23 -3.84 17.03
N CYS A 15 2.18 -3.10 16.47
CA CYS A 15 3.59 -3.44 16.54
C CYS A 15 4.10 -3.25 17.96
N TYR A 16 3.73 -2.14 18.60
CA TYR A 16 4.06 -1.88 20.01
C TYR A 16 3.61 -3.02 20.93
N ARG A 17 2.35 -3.47 20.83
CA ARG A 17 1.81 -4.60 21.63
C ARG A 17 2.48 -5.94 21.34
N LYS A 18 3.09 -6.09 20.17
CA LYS A 18 3.83 -7.31 19.82
C LYS A 18 5.21 -7.30 20.48
N ASP A 19 5.88 -6.16 20.44
CA ASP A 19 7.18 -5.96 21.06
C ASP A 19 7.12 -5.97 22.60
N ASP A 20 5.99 -5.57 23.18
CA ASP A 20 5.75 -5.67 24.64
C ASP A 20 5.73 -7.13 25.15
N LYS A 21 5.51 -8.11 24.25
CA LYS A 21 5.47 -9.55 24.56
C LYS A 21 6.73 -10.30 24.15
N ARG A 22 7.75 -9.56 23.70
CA ARG A 22 9.02 -10.07 23.19
C ARG A 22 9.86 -10.71 24.30
N GLY A 23 10.58 -11.78 23.98
CA GLY A 23 11.60 -12.34 24.88
C GLY A 23 12.80 -11.38 25.07
N PRO A 24 13.60 -11.52 26.13
CA PRO A 24 14.76 -10.65 26.36
C PRO A 24 15.81 -10.70 25.23
N ASP A 25 15.92 -11.84 24.53
CA ASP A 25 16.87 -12.06 23.43
C ASP A 25 16.24 -11.99 22.04
N GLU A 26 14.93 -11.73 21.93
CA GLU A 26 14.26 -11.64 20.63
C GLU A 26 14.38 -10.20 20.09
N PRO A 27 14.68 -9.98 18.79
CA PRO A 27 14.78 -8.64 18.21
C PRO A 27 13.40 -7.96 18.11
N PHE A 28 13.36 -6.63 18.09
CA PHE A 28 12.11 -5.89 17.86
C PHE A 28 11.49 -6.29 16.51
N PHE A 29 10.16 -6.25 16.43
CA PHE A 29 9.41 -6.74 15.28
C PHE A 29 9.82 -6.06 13.96
N PHE A 30 10.19 -4.78 14.00
CA PHE A 30 10.88 -4.09 12.92
C PHE A 30 12.21 -3.55 13.43
N SER A 31 13.33 -4.14 13.02
CA SER A 31 14.66 -3.71 13.44
C SER A 31 15.75 -4.06 12.44
N ALA A 32 16.93 -3.48 12.60
CA ALA A 32 18.11 -3.85 11.82
C ALA A 32 18.54 -5.30 12.12
N GLU A 33 18.35 -5.77 13.36
CA GLU A 33 18.72 -7.12 13.81
C GLU A 33 17.96 -8.22 13.05
N ASN A 34 16.70 -7.96 12.69
CA ASN A 34 15.89 -8.89 11.89
C ASN A 34 15.76 -8.50 10.42
N GLN A 35 16.58 -7.55 9.94
CA GLN A 35 16.63 -7.10 8.54
C GLN A 35 15.30 -6.50 8.05
N LEU A 36 14.50 -5.95 8.97
CA LEU A 36 13.25 -5.25 8.67
C LEU A 36 13.33 -3.73 8.92
N ASP A 37 14.53 -3.22 9.20
CA ASP A 37 14.84 -1.80 9.13
C ASP A 37 15.46 -1.48 7.75
N PHE A 38 14.74 -0.71 6.95
CA PHE A 38 15.17 -0.29 5.61
C PHE A 38 16.06 0.98 5.65
N GLY A 39 16.27 1.55 6.84
CA GLY A 39 17.00 2.79 7.04
C GLY A 39 16.21 4.03 6.60
N PRO A 40 16.77 5.23 6.83
CA PRO A 40 16.16 6.47 6.39
C PRO A 40 16.20 6.57 4.86
N VAL A 41 15.16 7.16 4.27
CA VAL A 41 15.16 7.50 2.84
C VAL A 41 16.30 8.50 2.57
N PRO A 42 17.24 8.19 1.67
CA PRO A 42 18.32 9.11 1.33
C PRO A 42 17.81 10.48 0.86
N THR A 43 18.37 11.57 1.41
CA THR A 43 17.95 12.97 1.13
C THR A 43 18.09 13.42 -0.32
N ARG A 44 18.82 12.65 -1.15
CA ARG A 44 19.08 12.97 -2.56
C ARG A 44 18.11 12.27 -3.52
N LEU A 45 17.21 11.43 -3.02
CA LEU A 45 16.19 10.83 -3.86
C LEU A 45 15.10 11.86 -4.15
N PRO A 46 14.77 12.10 -5.43
CA PRO A 46 13.60 12.89 -5.76
C PRO A 46 12.34 12.18 -5.25
N GLU A 47 11.29 12.95 -4.95
CA GLU A 47 9.97 12.39 -4.72
C GLU A 47 9.50 11.72 -6.02
N LEU A 48 9.14 10.44 -5.93
CA LEU A 48 8.70 9.67 -7.08
C LEU A 48 7.21 9.89 -7.28
N THR A 49 6.78 10.08 -8.52
CA THR A 49 5.37 10.02 -8.86
C THR A 49 4.84 8.60 -8.63
N PRO A 50 3.53 8.42 -8.39
CA PRO A 50 2.94 7.08 -8.23
C PRO A 50 3.22 6.13 -9.41
N THR A 51 3.43 6.68 -10.61
CA THR A 51 3.81 5.91 -11.79
C THR A 51 5.26 5.42 -11.69
N GLU A 52 6.20 6.30 -11.32
CA GLU A 52 7.61 5.94 -11.13
C GLU A 52 7.80 4.94 -10.00
N GLU A 53 7.09 5.12 -8.87
CA GLU A 53 7.06 4.14 -7.77
C GLU A 53 6.62 2.78 -8.28
N SER A 54 5.56 2.75 -9.11
CA SER A 54 5.07 1.51 -9.71
C SER A 54 6.10 0.89 -10.67
N LEU A 55 6.87 1.67 -11.44
CA LEU A 55 7.88 1.11 -12.35
C LEU A 55 9.03 0.41 -11.62
N ILE A 56 9.34 0.81 -10.38
CA ILE A 56 10.41 0.23 -9.57
C ILE A 56 9.91 -0.73 -8.48
N ALA A 57 8.58 -0.89 -8.34
CA ALA A 57 8.00 -1.77 -7.35
C ALA A 57 8.19 -3.24 -7.77
N ARG A 58 8.82 -4.04 -6.89
CA ARG A 58 8.98 -5.47 -7.13
C ARG A 58 7.66 -6.25 -7.04
N VAL A 59 6.76 -5.78 -6.18
CA VAL A 59 5.48 -6.43 -5.89
C VAL A 59 4.36 -5.42 -6.13
N HIS A 60 3.43 -5.78 -7.01
CA HIS A 60 2.23 -4.98 -7.26
C HIS A 60 1.01 -5.68 -6.70
N VAL A 61 0.22 -4.96 -5.90
CA VAL A 61 -1.02 -5.46 -5.33
C VAL A 61 -2.20 -4.85 -6.07
N HIS A 62 -2.94 -5.69 -6.81
CA HIS A 62 -4.11 -5.28 -7.58
C HIS A 62 -5.41 -5.58 -6.82
N VAL A 63 -6.02 -4.56 -6.23
CA VAL A 63 -7.29 -4.69 -5.49
C VAL A 63 -8.48 -4.50 -6.43
N ASN A 64 -9.30 -5.54 -6.63
CA ASN A 64 -10.51 -5.44 -7.46
C ASN A 64 -11.71 -5.03 -6.59
N ILE A 65 -12.21 -3.82 -6.80
CA ILE A 65 -13.34 -3.26 -6.07
C ILE A 65 -14.59 -3.35 -6.95
N MET A 66 -15.53 -4.23 -6.57
CA MET A 66 -16.82 -4.32 -7.22
C MET A 66 -17.94 -3.74 -6.35
N LEU A 67 -18.68 -2.79 -6.91
CA LEU A 67 -19.90 -2.25 -6.30
C LEU A 67 -21.10 -3.09 -6.72
N VAL A 68 -21.62 -3.90 -5.79
CA VAL A 68 -22.81 -4.71 -6.05
C VAL A 68 -24.05 -3.92 -5.64
N ARG A 69 -24.94 -3.64 -6.61
CA ARG A 69 -26.27 -3.10 -6.33
C ARG A 69 -27.21 -4.26 -5.96
N GLY A 70 -27.31 -4.56 -4.66
CA GLY A 70 -28.31 -5.51 -4.15
C GLY A 70 -29.73 -4.92 -4.12
N GLN A 71 -30.74 -5.80 -4.07
CA GLN A 71 -32.16 -5.47 -3.81
C GLN A 71 -32.44 -5.26 -2.30
N GLN A 72 -31.46 -4.82 -1.51
CA GLN A 72 -31.64 -4.55 -0.07
C GLN A 72 -32.00 -3.07 0.13
N TYR A 73 -33.23 -2.83 0.59
CA TYR A 73 -33.88 -1.51 0.58
C TYR A 73 -33.33 -0.48 1.60
N LYS A 74 -32.26 -0.76 2.35
CA LYS A 74 -31.77 0.12 3.44
C LYS A 74 -30.26 0.24 3.60
N TYR A 75 -29.46 -0.50 2.84
CA TYR A 75 -28.00 -0.42 2.88
C TYR A 75 -27.48 0.05 1.51
N ARG A 76 -26.71 1.14 1.50
CA ARG A 76 -26.15 1.73 0.28
C ARG A 76 -24.66 1.45 0.24
N GLY A 77 -24.16 0.94 -0.89
CA GLY A 77 -22.72 0.79 -1.13
C GLY A 77 -22.08 -0.51 -0.63
N HIS A 78 -22.63 -1.66 -0.99
CA HIS A 78 -21.93 -2.93 -0.77
C HIS A 78 -20.74 -3.02 -1.72
N VAL A 79 -19.55 -2.88 -1.16
CA VAL A 79 -18.29 -3.20 -1.82
C VAL A 79 -18.00 -4.67 -1.54
N VAL A 80 -17.89 -5.47 -2.60
CA VAL A 80 -17.39 -6.84 -2.50
C VAL A 80 -15.99 -6.86 -3.08
N HIS A 81 -15.06 -7.41 -2.31
CA HIS A 81 -13.70 -7.65 -2.76
C HIS A 81 -13.47 -9.16 -2.88
N PHE A 82 -13.25 -9.67 -4.08
CA PHE A 82 -12.82 -11.05 -4.28
C PHE A 82 -11.29 -11.06 -4.34
N LEU A 83 -10.65 -11.52 -3.27
CA LEU A 83 -9.21 -11.76 -3.25
C LEU A 83 -8.94 -13.03 -4.06
N ARG A 84 -8.49 -12.90 -5.30
CA ARG A 84 -7.88 -14.02 -6.04
C ARG A 84 -6.57 -13.54 -6.64
N GLU A 85 -5.46 -14.09 -6.15
CA GLU A 85 -4.10 -13.94 -6.71
C GLU A 85 -3.77 -12.51 -7.21
N VAL A 86 -3.82 -11.55 -6.29
CA VAL A 86 -3.72 -10.11 -6.61
C VAL A 86 -2.29 -9.58 -6.71
N GLY A 87 -1.28 -10.44 -6.47
CA GLY A 87 0.13 -10.06 -6.41
C GLY A 87 0.87 -10.42 -7.68
N LEU A 88 1.37 -9.43 -8.43
CA LEU A 88 2.38 -9.65 -9.48
C LEU A 88 3.77 -9.40 -8.88
N VAL A 89 4.65 -10.39 -8.98
CA VAL A 89 6.04 -10.30 -8.50
C VAL A 89 6.98 -10.28 -9.71
N TYR A 90 7.72 -9.19 -9.87
CA TYR A 90 8.66 -9.02 -10.96
C TYR A 90 10.08 -9.40 -10.52
N ASN A 91 10.83 -10.02 -11.43
CA ASN A 91 12.21 -10.44 -11.19
C ASN A 91 13.25 -9.49 -11.82
N GLN A 92 12.79 -8.57 -12.68
CA GLN A 92 13.63 -7.59 -13.36
C GLN A 92 12.97 -6.22 -13.22
N LEU A 93 13.78 -5.21 -12.89
CA LEU A 93 13.36 -3.84 -12.69
C LEU A 93 14.37 -2.91 -13.39
N PRO A 94 13.96 -1.69 -13.82
CA PRO A 94 12.59 -1.17 -13.79
C PRO A 94 11.70 -1.84 -14.85
N LEU A 95 10.39 -1.81 -14.63
CA LEU A 95 9.42 -2.19 -15.65
C LEU A 95 9.43 -1.20 -16.81
N LEU A 96 9.12 -1.67 -18.01
CA LEU A 96 8.84 -0.78 -19.12
C LEU A 96 7.46 -0.14 -18.92
N PRO A 97 7.23 1.12 -19.34
CA PRO A 97 5.92 1.75 -19.21
C PRO A 97 4.77 0.95 -19.84
N ARG A 98 5.06 0.18 -20.89
CA ARG A 98 4.11 -0.73 -21.56
C ARG A 98 3.75 -1.99 -20.76
N GLU A 99 4.54 -2.32 -19.74
CA GLU A 99 4.34 -3.47 -18.84
C GLU A 99 3.52 -3.08 -17.61
N LEU A 100 3.25 -1.78 -17.41
CA LEU A 100 2.48 -1.27 -16.28
C LEU A 100 0.97 -1.43 -16.55
N ASN A 101 0.32 -2.31 -15.79
CA ASN A 101 -1.14 -2.51 -15.84
C ASN A 101 -1.87 -1.43 -15.02
N THR A 102 -1.90 -0.19 -15.53
CA THR A 102 -2.55 0.94 -14.85
C THR A 102 -3.84 1.35 -15.58
N VAL A 103 -4.94 1.45 -14.83
CA VAL A 103 -6.21 2.00 -15.32
C VAL A 103 -6.46 3.33 -14.63
N LEU A 104 -6.39 4.44 -15.37
CA LEU A 104 -6.73 5.76 -14.85
C LEU A 104 -8.25 5.99 -14.97
N LEU A 105 -8.97 5.88 -13.86
CA LEU A 105 -10.39 6.22 -13.81
C LEU A 105 -10.55 7.72 -13.56
N ARG A 106 -10.92 8.48 -14.61
CA ARG A 106 -11.27 9.89 -14.49
C ARG A 106 -12.80 10.06 -14.48
N PRO A 107 -13.42 10.51 -13.37
CA PRO A 107 -14.84 10.86 -13.37
C PRO A 107 -15.11 12.02 -14.33
N ALA A 108 -16.24 11.99 -15.04
CA ALA A 108 -16.61 13.00 -16.04
C ALA A 108 -16.66 14.45 -15.51
N ASN A 109 -16.70 14.64 -14.19
CA ASN A 109 -16.92 15.92 -13.52
C ASN A 109 -15.61 16.57 -13.02
N THR A 110 -14.43 16.04 -13.38
CA THR A 110 -13.12 16.42 -12.81
C THR A 110 -12.35 17.47 -13.61
N SER A 111 -13.00 18.26 -14.46
CA SER A 111 -12.36 19.40 -15.17
C SER A 111 -11.80 20.48 -14.24
N SER A 112 -12.01 20.38 -12.93
CA SER A 112 -11.67 21.42 -11.94
C SER A 112 -10.45 21.12 -11.05
N HIS A 113 -9.83 19.94 -11.16
CA HIS A 113 -8.68 19.58 -10.31
C HIS A 113 -7.44 19.30 -11.17
N ALA A 114 -6.86 20.38 -11.70
CA ALA A 114 -5.71 20.38 -12.61
C ALA A 114 -4.34 20.34 -11.88
N ASN A 115 -4.25 19.71 -10.71
CA ASN A 115 -2.97 19.55 -10.01
C ASN A 115 -2.82 18.10 -9.56
N LEU A 116 -2.38 17.27 -10.50
CA LEU A 116 -1.68 16.01 -10.30
C LEU A 116 -0.54 15.98 -11.31
#